data_AF-A0A812M2K8-F1
#
_entry.id   AF-A0A812M2K8-F1
#
_cell.length_a   1.000
_cell.length_b   1.000
_cell.length_c   1.000
_cell.angle_alpha   90.00
_cell.angle_beta   90.00
_cell.angle_gamma   90.00
#
_symmetry.space_group_name_H-M   'P 1'
#
loop_
_entity.id
_entity.type
_entity.pdbx_description
1 polymer ?
#
loop_
_entity_poly.entity_id
_entity_poly.type
_entity_poly.pdbx_seq_one_letter_code
_entity_poly.pdbx_strand_id
1 'polypeptide(L)'
;VDCLPRIWYRYATGSFVVNCLASLPDQAAGEMMKAISGSEGGDTSAHQAARTMRLQRASRLFRLARIGRLAKLTAMKSSPLWKWLQTLRGVRIINVLVGLFFSVHLLACGWYMCASLHADVETTWLARRYVDADGTKNLLDESDPGLQWLHAMYFILTVFTTVGFGDIAAVTPGEIFYVVLTFLIGAVVHSIIIGEVIAAVTRVDERGQFVTEQR
;
A
#
# COMPACT_ATOMS: atom_id res chain seq x y z
N VAL A 1 -3.28 18.68 32.68
CA VAL A 1 -3.05 17.25 32.35
C VAL A 1 -4.20 16.44 32.96
N ASP A 2 -5.42 16.94 32.75
CA ASP A 2 -6.45 16.82 33.78
C ASP A 2 -7.57 15.90 33.32
N CYS A 3 -7.91 14.95 34.20
CA CYS A 3 -8.87 13.85 34.07
C CYS A 3 -8.43 12.64 33.23
N LEU A 4 -7.57 11.80 33.83
CA LEU A 4 -7.29 10.41 33.44
C LEU A 4 -8.52 9.60 32.96
N PRO A 5 -9.71 9.68 33.63
CA PRO A 5 -10.89 8.92 33.20
C PRO A 5 -11.40 9.33 31.81
N ARG A 6 -11.29 10.62 31.48
CA ARG A 6 -11.73 11.17 30.18
C ARG A 6 -10.79 10.76 29.06
N ILE A 7 -9.50 10.64 29.35
CA ILE A 7 -8.48 10.16 28.40
C ILE A 7 -8.70 8.67 28.13
N TRP A 8 -8.94 7.87 29.17
CA TRP A 8 -9.20 6.45 29.06
C TRP A 8 -10.46 6.15 28.24
N TYR A 9 -11.57 6.85 28.53
CA TYR A 9 -12.83 6.69 27.79
C TYR A 9 -12.66 6.99 26.29
N ARG A 10 -11.98 8.09 25.95
CA ARG A 10 -11.69 8.47 24.55
C ARG A 10 -10.76 7.48 23.84
N TYR A 11 -9.84 6.85 24.57
CA TYR A 11 -8.96 5.83 24.01
C TYR A 11 -9.71 4.51 23.76
N ALA A 12 -10.51 4.08 24.74
CA ALA A 12 -11.30 2.85 24.70
C ALA A 12 -12.33 2.83 23.55
N THR A 13 -12.99 3.96 23.26
CA THR A 13 -13.99 4.05 22.18
C THR A 13 -13.41 4.35 20.80
N GLY A 14 -12.13 4.77 20.71
CA GLY A 14 -11.50 5.20 19.46
C GLY A 14 -10.53 4.17 18.89
N SER A 15 -9.28 4.22 19.36
CA SER A 15 -8.18 3.44 18.77
C SER A 15 -7.80 2.21 19.59
N PHE A 16 -8.51 1.89 20.67
CA PHE A 16 -8.17 0.75 21.53
C PHE A 16 -8.20 -0.58 20.78
N VAL A 17 -9.31 -0.89 20.08
CA VAL A 17 -9.47 -2.15 19.34
C VAL A 17 -8.36 -2.33 18.30
N VAL A 18 -8.05 -1.26 17.56
CA VAL A 18 -6.99 -1.24 16.55
C VAL A 18 -5.60 -1.43 17.18
N ASN A 19 -5.30 -0.76 18.29
CA ASN A 19 -4.02 -0.93 18.99
C ASN A 19 -3.90 -2.29 19.66
N CYS A 20 -5.00 -2.85 20.17
CA CYS A 20 -5.06 -4.16 20.79
C CYS A 20 -4.78 -5.26 19.76
N LEU A 21 -5.49 -5.25 18.64
CA LEU A 21 -5.24 -6.16 17.50
C LEU A 21 -3.80 -6.03 16.97
N ALA A 22 -3.30 -4.79 16.84
CA ALA A 22 -1.92 -4.54 16.42
C ALA A 22 -0.85 -4.92 17.46
N SER A 23 -1.24 -5.22 18.70
CA SER A 23 -0.33 -5.65 19.78
C SER A 23 -0.30 -7.16 19.99
N LEU A 24 -1.18 -7.91 19.30
CA LEU A 24 -1.19 -9.37 19.38
C LEU A 24 0.14 -9.93 18.85
N PRO A 25 0.82 -10.82 19.62
CA PRO A 25 2.00 -11.51 19.16
C PRO A 25 1.68 -12.36 17.94
N ASP A 26 2.55 -12.33 16.92
CA ASP A 26 2.34 -13.05 15.67
C ASP A 26 2.14 -14.56 15.91
N GLN A 27 2.72 -15.13 16.97
CA GLN A 27 2.58 -16.54 17.35
C GLN A 27 1.17 -16.86 17.87
N ALA A 28 0.63 -16.02 18.78
CA ALA A 28 -0.71 -16.19 19.34
C ALA A 28 -1.81 -16.01 18.28
N ALA A 29 -1.62 -15.09 17.32
CA ALA A 29 -2.54 -14.93 16.20
C ALA A 29 -2.57 -16.16 15.28
N GLY A 30 -1.43 -16.82 15.08
CA GLY A 30 -1.33 -18.06 14.30
C GLY A 30 -2.02 -19.24 14.99
N GLU A 31 -1.85 -19.39 16.31
CA GLU A 31 -2.53 -20.42 17.10
C GLU A 31 -4.04 -20.20 17.19
N MET A 32 -4.48 -18.95 17.39
CA MET A 32 -5.90 -18.61 17.39
C MET A 32 -6.53 -18.89 16.02
N MET A 33 -5.83 -18.60 14.91
CA MET A 33 -6.31 -18.90 13.58
C MET A 33 -6.41 -20.40 13.32
N LYS A 34 -5.42 -21.20 13.78
CA LYS A 34 -5.47 -22.67 13.73
C LYS A 34 -6.61 -23.25 14.57
N ALA A 35 -6.91 -22.65 15.72
CA ALA A 35 -8.02 -23.05 16.58
C ALA A 35 -9.40 -22.72 15.96
N ILE A 36 -9.51 -21.58 15.27
CA ILE A 36 -10.73 -21.16 14.55
C ILE A 36 -10.93 -21.99 13.27
N SER A 37 -9.86 -22.40 12.60
CA SER A 37 -9.95 -23.09 11.31
C SER A 37 -10.23 -24.60 11.40
N GLY A 38 -10.34 -25.19 12.60
CA GLY A 38 -10.72 -26.59 12.79
C GLY A 38 -9.84 -27.58 12.01
N SER A 39 -8.69 -27.94 12.56
CA SER A 39 -7.75 -28.87 11.90
C SER A 39 -8.26 -30.31 11.90
N GLU A 40 -8.83 -30.79 10.78
CA GLU A 40 -8.82 -32.21 10.41
C GLU A 40 -7.82 -32.46 9.28
N GLY A 41 -6.96 -33.46 9.47
CA GLY A 41 -5.79 -33.73 8.64
C GLY A 41 -6.11 -34.44 7.32
N GLY A 42 -5.61 -33.86 6.23
CA GLY A 42 -5.49 -34.44 4.90
C GLY A 42 -4.55 -33.58 4.05
N ASP A 43 -4.04 -34.07 2.92
CA ASP A 43 -3.01 -33.43 2.06
C ASP A 43 -3.28 -31.98 1.64
N THR A 44 -4.52 -31.50 1.79
CA THR A 44 -4.91 -30.07 1.74
C THR A 44 -4.22 -29.19 2.80
N SER A 45 -3.57 -29.80 3.80
CA SER A 45 -2.95 -29.12 4.93
C SER A 45 -1.68 -28.36 4.56
N ALA A 46 -0.93 -28.74 3.52
CA ALA A 46 0.30 -28.04 3.14
C ALA A 46 0.01 -26.64 2.54
N HIS A 47 -0.95 -26.56 1.61
CA HIS A 47 -1.40 -25.30 1.03
C HIS A 47 -2.16 -24.44 2.04
N GLN A 48 -2.99 -25.03 2.92
CA GLN A 48 -3.62 -24.29 4.01
C GLN A 48 -2.63 -23.84 5.09
N ALA A 49 -1.58 -24.62 5.39
CA ALA A 49 -0.51 -24.23 6.30
C ALA A 49 0.33 -23.10 5.72
N ALA A 50 0.68 -23.16 4.43
CA ALA A 50 1.35 -22.05 3.73
C ALA A 50 0.49 -20.78 3.74
N ARG A 51 -0.83 -20.91 3.50
CA ARG A 51 -1.79 -19.79 3.56
C ARG A 51 -1.90 -19.19 4.95
N THR A 52 -2.02 -20.01 6.00
CA THR A 52 -2.08 -19.54 7.39
C THR A 52 -0.76 -18.91 7.86
N MET A 53 0.40 -19.41 7.41
CA MET A 53 1.71 -18.77 7.66
C MET A 53 1.84 -17.42 6.92
N ARG A 54 1.29 -17.31 5.71
CA ARG A 54 1.27 -16.06 4.92
C ARG A 54 0.29 -15.04 5.53
N LEU A 55 -0.91 -15.47 5.98
CA LEU A 55 -1.85 -14.63 6.74
C LEU A 55 -1.28 -14.17 8.08
N GLN A 56 -0.52 -15.03 8.78
CA GLN A 56 0.19 -14.65 10.00
C GLN A 56 1.18 -13.50 9.72
N ARG A 57 1.85 -13.50 8.56
CA ARG A 57 2.73 -12.39 8.14
C ARG A 57 1.92 -11.15 7.73
N ALA A 58 0.77 -11.33 7.08
CA ALA A 58 -0.16 -10.24 6.76
C ALA A 58 -0.71 -9.56 8.02
N SER A 59 -0.84 -10.28 9.15
CA SER A 59 -1.24 -9.68 10.43
C SER A 59 -0.28 -8.59 10.91
N ARG A 60 0.98 -8.59 10.44
CA ARG A 60 1.94 -7.50 10.68
C ARG A 60 1.51 -6.20 10.00
N LEU A 61 0.68 -6.23 8.97
CA LEU A 61 0.11 -5.03 8.34
C LEU A 61 -0.85 -4.31 9.30
N PHE A 62 -1.47 -4.98 10.27
CA PHE A 62 -2.22 -4.29 11.33
C PHE A 62 -1.31 -3.40 12.19
N ARG A 63 0.00 -3.66 12.23
CA ARG A 63 0.96 -2.75 12.85
C ARG A 63 1.10 -1.44 12.07
N LEU A 64 0.78 -1.40 10.77
CA LEU A 64 0.65 -0.14 10.03
C LEU A 64 -0.45 0.74 10.60
N ALA A 65 -1.45 0.20 11.30
CA ALA A 65 -2.41 1.03 12.01
C ALA A 65 -1.76 1.85 13.15
N ARG A 66 -0.57 1.46 13.63
CA ARG A 66 0.26 2.28 14.53
C ARG A 66 0.82 3.52 13.82
N ILE A 67 0.87 3.57 12.49
CA ILE A 67 1.15 4.80 11.71
C ILE A 67 0.06 5.85 11.95
N GLY A 68 -1.14 5.46 12.38
CA GLY A 68 -2.13 6.40 12.92
C GLY A 68 -1.60 7.25 14.09
N ARG A 69 -0.54 6.82 14.79
CA ARG A 69 0.18 7.65 15.76
C ARG A 69 0.98 8.77 15.10
N LEU A 70 1.45 8.57 13.86
CA LEU A 70 2.02 9.65 13.04
C LEU A 70 0.95 10.66 12.61
N ALA A 71 -0.35 10.32 12.67
CA ALA A 71 -1.38 11.36 12.56
C ALA A 71 -1.30 12.36 13.72
N LYS A 72 -0.67 12.03 14.86
CA LYS A 72 -0.34 13.06 15.89
C LYS A 72 0.73 14.04 15.41
N LEU A 73 1.56 13.68 14.43
CA LEU A 73 2.46 14.61 13.74
C LEU A 73 1.71 15.60 12.85
N THR A 74 0.39 15.46 12.66
CA THR A 74 -0.41 16.57 12.12
C THR A 74 -0.38 17.81 13.02
N ALA A 75 -0.13 17.65 14.33
CA ALA A 75 0.17 18.76 15.22
C ALA A 75 1.52 19.44 14.91
N MET A 76 2.44 18.77 14.20
CA MET A 76 3.68 19.37 13.72
C MET A 76 3.46 20.22 12.46
N LYS A 77 2.39 19.94 11.68
CA LYS A 77 1.99 20.74 10.51
C LYS A 77 1.59 22.17 10.86
N SER A 78 1.23 22.45 12.12
CA SER A 78 0.88 23.81 12.57
C SER A 78 2.08 24.68 12.90
N SER A 79 3.30 24.13 12.90
CA SER A 79 4.50 24.91 13.16
C SER A 79 4.77 25.93 12.01
N PRO A 80 5.20 27.16 12.32
CA PRO A 80 5.48 28.18 11.30
C PRO A 80 6.61 27.77 10.36
N LEU A 81 7.60 27.01 10.87
CA LEU A 81 8.68 26.44 10.08
C LEU A 81 8.17 25.42 9.05
N TRP A 82 7.18 24.59 9.40
CA TRP A 82 6.58 23.66 8.45
C TRP A 82 5.82 24.39 7.33
N LYS A 83 5.11 25.46 7.66
CA LYS A 83 4.42 26.30 6.66
C LYS A 83 5.42 26.98 5.72
N TRP A 84 6.51 27.53 6.27
CA TRP A 84 7.59 28.12 5.47
C TRP A 84 8.26 27.09 4.56
N LEU A 85 8.57 25.90 5.08
CA LEU A 85 9.17 24.81 4.32
C LEU A 85 8.24 24.36 3.17
N GLN A 86 6.94 24.28 3.40
CA GLN A 86 5.93 23.95 2.38
C GLN A 86 5.72 25.06 1.33
N THR A 87 6.12 26.30 1.62
CA THR A 87 6.14 27.40 0.62
C THR A 87 7.21 27.19 -0.45
N LEU A 88 8.27 26.41 -0.14
CA LEU A 88 9.29 26.08 -1.12
C LEU A 88 8.72 25.13 -2.19
N ARG A 89 8.76 25.56 -3.45
CA ARG A 89 8.23 24.82 -4.61
C ARG A 89 8.75 23.38 -4.68
N GLY A 90 10.06 23.19 -4.45
CA GLY A 90 10.70 21.88 -4.47
C GLY A 90 10.14 20.94 -3.40
N VAL A 91 9.88 21.44 -2.18
CA VAL A 91 9.36 20.62 -1.07
C VAL A 91 7.95 20.14 -1.37
N ARG A 92 7.10 20.97 -1.96
CA ARG A 92 5.73 20.56 -2.35
C ARG A 92 5.77 19.42 -3.37
N ILE A 93 6.57 19.56 -4.43
CA ILE A 93 6.71 18.54 -5.48
C ILE A 93 7.27 17.25 -4.90
N ILE A 94 8.34 17.33 -4.09
CA ILE A 94 8.93 16.17 -3.42
C ILE A 94 7.90 15.48 -2.53
N ASN A 95 7.08 16.21 -1.78
CA ASN A 95 6.06 15.64 -0.92
C ASN A 95 4.96 14.89 -1.71
N VAL A 96 4.56 15.42 -2.88
CA VAL A 96 3.64 14.71 -3.79
C VAL A 96 4.27 13.44 -4.35
N LEU A 97 5.54 13.51 -4.78
CA LEU A 97 6.27 12.34 -5.30
C LEU A 97 6.45 11.24 -4.25
N VAL A 98 6.82 11.61 -3.01
CA VAL A 98 6.94 10.66 -1.89
C VAL A 98 5.59 10.06 -1.54
N GLY A 99 4.53 10.88 -1.51
CA GLY A 99 3.16 10.40 -1.28
C GLY A 99 2.69 9.43 -2.36
N LEU A 100 3.01 9.72 -3.63
CA LEU A 100 2.72 8.85 -4.76
C LEU A 100 3.48 7.52 -4.65
N PHE A 101 4.80 7.58 -4.43
CA PHE A 101 5.63 6.39 -4.26
C PHE A 101 5.11 5.50 -3.13
N PHE A 102 4.76 6.09 -1.98
CA PHE A 102 4.21 5.34 -0.87
C PHE A 102 2.84 4.72 -1.18
N SER A 103 1.98 5.43 -1.92
CA SER A 103 0.68 4.92 -2.34
C SER A 103 0.82 3.73 -3.30
N VAL A 104 1.71 3.86 -4.29
CA VAL A 104 2.06 2.79 -5.24
C VAL A 104 2.63 1.58 -4.47
N HIS A 105 3.53 1.82 -3.52
CA HIS A 105 4.11 0.78 -2.68
C HIS A 105 3.05 -0.04 -1.94
N LEU A 106 2.13 0.64 -1.24
CA LEU A 106 1.07 -0.02 -0.50
C LEU A 106 0.15 -0.85 -1.41
N LEU A 107 -0.24 -0.31 -2.57
CA LEU A 107 -1.11 -1.01 -3.52
C LEU A 107 -0.42 -2.19 -4.19
N ALA A 108 0.90 -2.15 -4.38
CA ALA A 108 1.61 -3.30 -4.92
C ALA A 108 1.83 -4.39 -3.88
N CYS A 109 2.08 -4.02 -2.62
CA CYS A 109 2.08 -4.98 -1.53
C CYS A 109 0.72 -5.65 -1.38
N GLY A 110 -0.39 -4.90 -1.55
CA GLY A 110 -1.73 -5.46 -1.60
C GLY A 110 -1.97 -6.37 -2.81
N TRP A 111 -1.41 -6.02 -3.98
CA TRP A 111 -1.48 -6.84 -5.19
C TRP A 111 -0.78 -8.19 -5.03
N TYR A 112 0.43 -8.19 -4.46
CA TYR A 112 1.14 -9.41 -4.08
C TYR A 112 0.38 -10.20 -3.02
N MET A 113 -0.16 -9.51 -2.01
CA MET A 113 -0.96 -10.16 -0.96
C MET A 113 -2.16 -10.89 -1.56
N CYS A 114 -2.86 -10.30 -2.53
CA CYS A 114 -4.01 -10.90 -3.20
C CYS A 114 -3.66 -12.26 -3.84
N ALA A 115 -2.55 -12.33 -4.58
CA ALA A 115 -2.07 -13.59 -5.14
C ALA A 115 -1.63 -14.58 -4.07
N SER A 116 -0.90 -14.11 -3.05
CA SER A 116 -0.38 -14.97 -1.97
C SER A 116 -1.47 -15.64 -1.10
N LEU A 117 -2.66 -15.04 -1.05
CA LEU A 117 -3.82 -15.52 -0.31
C LEU A 117 -4.68 -16.51 -1.10
N HIS A 118 -4.50 -16.58 -2.42
CA HIS A 118 -5.23 -17.53 -3.25
C HIS A 118 -4.82 -18.97 -2.91
N ALA A 119 -5.76 -19.92 -3.02
CA ALA A 119 -5.51 -21.32 -2.64
C ALA A 119 -4.47 -21.99 -3.54
N ASP A 120 -4.50 -21.63 -4.82
CA ASP A 120 -3.56 -22.08 -5.83
C ASP A 120 -2.85 -20.87 -6.45
N VAL A 121 -1.56 -20.71 -6.13
CA VAL A 121 -0.74 -19.59 -6.63
C VAL A 121 -0.46 -19.74 -8.12
N GLU A 122 -0.47 -20.97 -8.65
CA GLU A 122 -0.22 -21.24 -10.07
C GLU A 122 -1.37 -20.79 -10.99
N THR A 123 -2.49 -20.36 -10.41
CA THR A 123 -3.62 -19.77 -11.17
C THR A 123 -3.66 -18.24 -11.10
N THR A 124 -2.74 -17.64 -10.33
CA THR A 124 -2.67 -16.19 -10.09
C THR A 124 -1.71 -15.51 -11.07
N TRP A 125 -1.63 -14.19 -11.02
CA TRP A 125 -0.63 -13.43 -11.79
C TRP A 125 0.83 -13.85 -11.49
N LEU A 126 1.08 -14.46 -10.32
CA LEU A 126 2.40 -14.98 -9.90
C LEU A 126 2.82 -16.25 -10.65
N ALA A 127 1.89 -16.92 -11.35
CA ALA A 127 2.15 -18.12 -12.12
C ALA A 127 2.91 -17.87 -13.43
N ARG A 128 3.18 -16.60 -13.74
CA ARG A 128 3.94 -16.22 -14.93
C ARG A 128 5.34 -16.85 -14.85
N ARG A 129 5.71 -17.51 -15.93
CA ARG A 129 7.03 -18.13 -16.10
C ARG A 129 8.01 -17.07 -16.57
N TYR A 130 9.12 -16.92 -15.89
CA TYR A 130 10.26 -16.17 -16.37
C TYR A 130 11.36 -17.15 -16.80
N VAL A 131 12.18 -16.75 -17.78
CA VAL A 131 13.33 -17.52 -18.23
C VAL A 131 14.55 -16.94 -17.53
N ASP A 132 15.19 -17.73 -16.68
CA ASP A 132 16.41 -17.34 -16.01
C ASP A 132 17.56 -17.20 -17.01
N ALA A 133 18.65 -16.53 -16.61
CA ALA A 133 19.83 -16.36 -17.47
C ALA A 133 20.44 -17.71 -17.94
N ASP A 134 20.17 -18.78 -17.20
CA ASP A 134 20.58 -20.16 -17.48
C ASP A 134 19.57 -20.92 -18.39
N GLY A 135 18.53 -20.24 -18.88
CA GLY A 135 17.49 -20.82 -19.75
C GLY A 135 16.44 -21.67 -19.02
N THR A 136 16.51 -21.78 -17.70
CA THR A 136 15.53 -22.48 -16.87
C THR A 136 14.23 -21.68 -16.78
N LYS A 137 13.08 -22.36 -16.88
CA LYS A 137 11.74 -21.75 -16.80
C LYS A 137 11.24 -21.87 -15.37
N ASN A 138 11.38 -20.81 -14.60
CA ASN A 138 10.94 -20.77 -13.20
C ASN A 138 9.64 -19.96 -13.06
N LEU A 139 8.84 -20.28 -12.06
CA LEU A 139 7.66 -19.49 -11.70
C LEU A 139 8.09 -18.23 -10.97
N LEU A 140 7.38 -17.13 -11.18
CA LEU A 140 7.61 -15.89 -10.43
C LEU A 140 7.47 -16.09 -8.90
N ASP A 141 6.67 -17.06 -8.44
CA ASP A 141 6.58 -17.43 -7.01
C ASP A 141 7.91 -17.97 -6.43
N GLU A 142 8.76 -18.59 -7.26
CA GLU A 142 10.05 -19.17 -6.86
C GLU A 142 11.21 -18.18 -6.99
N SER A 143 10.97 -17.01 -7.60
CA SER A 143 11.98 -15.97 -7.82
C SER A 143 12.31 -15.17 -6.56
N ASP A 144 13.39 -14.38 -6.62
CA ASP A 144 13.80 -13.48 -5.54
C ASP A 144 12.65 -12.54 -5.11
N PRO A 145 12.40 -12.34 -3.80
CA PRO A 145 11.35 -11.44 -3.33
C PRO A 145 11.45 -10.01 -3.87
N GLY A 146 12.66 -9.53 -4.21
CA GLY A 146 12.86 -8.23 -4.84
C GLY A 146 12.27 -8.18 -6.25
N LEU A 147 12.37 -9.27 -7.02
CA LEU A 147 11.79 -9.37 -8.36
C LEU A 147 10.26 -9.39 -8.31
N GLN A 148 9.67 -10.16 -7.39
CA GLN A 148 8.23 -10.18 -7.14
C GLN A 148 7.69 -8.77 -6.80
N TRP A 149 8.41 -8.06 -5.93
CA TRP A 149 8.07 -6.68 -5.58
C TRP A 149 8.19 -5.73 -6.77
N LEU A 150 9.23 -5.87 -7.60
CA LEU A 150 9.43 -5.05 -8.79
C LEU A 150 8.32 -5.24 -9.82
N HIS A 151 7.90 -6.49 -10.07
CA HIS A 151 6.76 -6.78 -10.96
C HIS A 151 5.44 -6.23 -10.41
N ALA A 152 5.23 -6.29 -9.09
CA ALA A 152 4.06 -5.69 -8.46
C ALA A 152 4.08 -4.15 -8.54
N MET A 153 5.23 -3.51 -8.29
CA MET A 153 5.45 -2.07 -8.51
C MET A 153 5.12 -1.69 -9.95
N TYR A 154 5.67 -2.43 -10.91
CA TYR A 154 5.47 -2.20 -12.33
C TYR A 154 3.99 -2.24 -12.69
N PHE A 155 3.26 -3.29 -12.29
CA PHE A 155 1.83 -3.38 -12.55
C PHE A 155 1.07 -2.15 -12.01
N ILE A 156 1.25 -1.81 -10.73
CA ILE A 156 0.56 -0.65 -10.13
C ILE A 156 0.96 0.67 -10.78
N LEU A 157 2.24 0.85 -11.13
CA LEU A 157 2.69 2.04 -11.85
C LEU A 157 2.01 2.17 -13.21
N THR A 158 1.85 1.08 -13.96
CA THR A 158 1.17 1.11 -15.26
C THR A 158 -0.31 1.51 -15.14
N VAL A 159 -0.95 1.19 -14.01
CA VAL A 159 -2.30 1.65 -13.67
C VAL A 159 -2.32 3.16 -13.37
N PHE A 160 -1.41 3.63 -12.52
CA PHE A 160 -1.36 5.05 -12.09
C PHE A 160 -0.95 6.00 -13.23
N THR A 161 -0.10 5.52 -14.12
CA THR A 161 0.31 6.23 -15.34
C THR A 161 -0.66 6.03 -16.49
N THR A 162 -1.71 5.21 -16.31
CA THR A 162 -2.73 4.89 -17.31
C THR A 162 -2.19 4.28 -18.61
N VAL A 163 -0.96 3.73 -18.58
CA VAL A 163 -0.32 3.13 -19.76
C VAL A 163 -0.92 1.76 -20.06
N GLY A 164 -1.08 0.92 -19.03
CA GLY A 164 -1.77 -0.37 -19.12
C GLY A 164 -1.28 -1.29 -20.24
N PHE A 165 -0.01 -1.73 -20.20
CA PHE A 165 0.58 -2.61 -21.23
C PHE A 165 -0.16 -3.94 -21.43
N GLY A 166 -0.96 -4.37 -20.44
CA GLY A 166 -1.78 -5.59 -20.52
C GLY A 166 -0.98 -6.88 -20.44
N ASP A 167 0.31 -6.80 -20.09
CA ASP A 167 1.12 -7.98 -19.89
C ASP A 167 0.69 -8.68 -18.58
N ILE A 168 0.59 -7.99 -17.45
CA ILE A 168 0.08 -8.55 -16.21
C ILE A 168 -1.43 -8.30 -16.14
N ALA A 169 -2.22 -9.37 -15.98
CA ALA A 169 -3.67 -9.30 -15.88
C ALA A 169 -4.16 -10.08 -14.66
N ALA A 170 -5.29 -9.63 -14.11
CA ALA A 170 -6.01 -10.39 -13.09
C ALA A 170 -6.72 -11.58 -13.73
N VAL A 171 -6.56 -12.76 -13.14
CA VAL A 171 -7.16 -14.01 -13.64
C VAL A 171 -8.28 -14.46 -12.71
N THR A 172 -8.03 -14.40 -11.41
CA THR A 172 -8.96 -14.87 -10.39
C THR A 172 -9.99 -13.79 -10.03
N PRO A 173 -11.21 -14.15 -9.60
CA PRO A 173 -12.23 -13.17 -9.20
C PRO A 173 -11.77 -12.21 -8.10
N GLY A 174 -10.94 -12.69 -7.17
CA GLY A 174 -10.36 -11.88 -6.11
C GLY A 174 -9.37 -10.83 -6.62
N GLU A 175 -8.49 -11.22 -7.56
CA GLU A 175 -7.60 -10.30 -8.23
C GLU A 175 -8.36 -9.26 -9.05
N ILE A 176 -9.40 -9.68 -9.79
CA ILE A 176 -10.22 -8.77 -10.60
C ILE A 176 -10.85 -7.70 -9.72
N PHE A 177 -11.45 -8.11 -8.59
CA PHE A 177 -12.03 -7.18 -7.63
C PHE A 177 -10.98 -6.19 -7.08
N TYR A 178 -9.79 -6.69 -6.73
CA TYR A 178 -8.70 -5.84 -6.25
C TYR A 178 -8.24 -4.83 -7.31
N VAL A 179 -8.10 -5.26 -8.56
CA VAL A 179 -7.69 -4.40 -9.67
C VAL A 179 -8.73 -3.32 -9.95
N VAL A 180 -10.02 -3.64 -9.91
CA VAL A 180 -11.09 -2.64 -10.05
C VAL A 180 -10.99 -1.56 -8.98
N LEU A 181 -10.81 -1.94 -7.71
CA LEU A 181 -10.61 -0.97 -6.62
C LEU A 181 -9.34 -0.14 -6.82
N THR A 182 -8.25 -0.78 -7.25
CA THR A 182 -6.98 -0.11 -7.52
C THR A 182 -7.13 0.92 -8.65
N PHE A 183 -7.92 0.63 -9.68
CA PHE A 183 -8.19 1.56 -10.78
C PHE A 183 -8.97 2.78 -10.30
N LEU A 184 -9.97 2.60 -9.44
CA LEU A 184 -10.74 3.70 -8.85
C LEU A 184 -9.83 4.61 -8.00
N ILE A 185 -8.98 4.02 -7.16
CA ILE A 185 -8.01 4.77 -6.35
C ILE A 185 -6.99 5.49 -7.25
N GLY A 186 -6.48 4.78 -8.27
CA GLY A 186 -5.54 5.32 -9.25
C GLY A 186 -6.10 6.55 -9.97
N ALA A 187 -7.36 6.51 -10.39
CA ALA A 187 -8.04 7.64 -11.05
C ALA A 187 -8.13 8.87 -10.13
N VAL A 188 -8.45 8.68 -8.85
CA VAL A 188 -8.49 9.76 -7.86
C VAL A 188 -7.10 10.37 -7.66
N VAL A 189 -6.07 9.54 -7.46
CA VAL A 189 -4.71 10.03 -7.25
C VAL A 189 -4.17 10.73 -8.49
N HIS A 190 -4.42 10.19 -9.68
CA HIS A 190 -4.05 10.79 -10.96
C HIS A 190 -4.65 12.19 -11.11
N SER A 191 -5.93 12.35 -10.76
CA SER A 191 -6.62 13.65 -10.77
C SER A 191 -5.98 14.67 -9.82
N ILE A 192 -5.56 14.22 -8.63
CA ILE A 192 -4.86 15.09 -7.65
C ILE A 192 -3.50 15.54 -8.19
N ILE A 193 -2.73 14.63 -8.80
CA ILE A 193 -1.41 14.96 -9.36
C ILE A 193 -1.55 16.00 -10.47
N ILE A 194 -2.50 15.80 -11.39
CA ILE A 194 -2.78 16.78 -12.47
C ILE A 194 -3.15 18.13 -11.85
N GLY A 195 -4.01 18.15 -10.84
CA GLY A 195 -4.39 19.38 -10.14
C GLY A 195 -3.20 20.14 -9.54
N GLU A 196 -2.26 19.42 -8.92
CA GLU A 196 -1.03 20.02 -8.37
C GLU A 196 -0.10 20.54 -9.48
N VAL A 197 0.00 19.85 -10.62
CA VAL A 197 0.79 20.30 -11.78
C VAL A 197 0.20 21.56 -12.38
N ILE A 198 -1.12 21.60 -12.62
CA ILE A 198 -1.81 22.80 -13.14
C ILE A 198 -1.59 23.97 -12.19
N ALA A 199 -1.81 23.77 -10.89
CA ALA A 199 -1.60 24.81 -9.89
C ALA A 199 -0.15 25.30 -9.81
N ALA A 200 0.83 24.43 -10.09
CA ALA A 200 2.23 24.82 -10.17
C ALA A 200 2.51 25.68 -11.41
N VAL A 201 1.96 25.31 -12.58
CA VAL A 201 2.12 26.03 -13.85
C VAL A 201 1.45 27.40 -13.81
N THR A 202 0.20 27.49 -13.36
CA THR A 202 -0.53 28.77 -13.28
C THR A 202 0.20 29.81 -12.43
N ARG A 203 0.79 29.40 -11.30
CA ARG A 203 1.60 30.30 -10.45
C ARG A 203 2.91 30.76 -11.09
N VAL A 204 3.45 29.99 -12.04
CA VAL A 204 4.62 30.41 -12.83
C VAL A 204 4.19 31.46 -13.85
N ASP A 205 3.06 31.24 -14.52
CA ASP A 205 2.50 32.14 -15.52
C ASP A 205 2.12 33.50 -14.91
N GLU A 206 1.38 33.52 -13.80
CA GLU A 206 1.04 34.74 -13.05
C GLU A 206 2.30 35.56 -12.71
N ARG A 207 3.35 34.90 -12.19
CA ARG A 207 4.60 35.57 -11.85
C ARG A 207 5.34 36.12 -13.08
N GLY A 208 5.24 35.45 -14.22
CA GLY A 208 5.78 35.93 -15.50
C GLY A 208 5.04 37.18 -15.99
N GLN A 209 3.70 37.17 -15.90
CA GLN A 209 2.87 38.32 -16.26
C GLN A 209 3.20 39.55 -15.40
N PHE A 210 3.29 39.39 -14.08
CA PHE A 210 3.69 40.49 -13.17
C PHE A 210 5.06 41.10 -13.51
N VAL A 211 6.05 40.29 -13.92
CA VAL A 211 7.37 40.80 -14.33
C VAL A 211 7.28 41.56 -15.65
N THR A 212 6.38 41.17 -16.53
CA THR A 212 6.20 41.79 -17.84
C THR A 212 5.45 43.12 -17.73
N GLU A 213 4.46 43.23 -16.84
CA GLU A 213 3.74 44.48 -16.56
C GLU A 213 4.59 45.56 -15.87
N GLN A 214 5.66 45.16 -15.16
CA GLN A 214 6.58 46.10 -14.49
C GLN A 214 7.70 46.66 -15.40
N ARG A 215 7.78 46.21 -16.65
CA ARG A 215 8.80 46.63 -17.62
C ARG A 215 8.22 47.61 -18.62
#